data_AF-A0A4Y4F350-F1
#
_entry.id   AF-A0A4Y4F350-F1
#
_cell.length_a   1.000
_cell.length_b   1.000
_cell.length_c   1.000
_cell.angle_alpha   90.00
_cell.angle_beta   90.00
_cell.angle_gamma   90.00
#
_symmetry.space_group_name_H-M   'P 1'
#
loop_
_entity.id
_entity.type
_entity.pdbx_description
1 polymer ?
#
loop_
_entity_poly.entity_id
_entity_poly.type
_entity_poly.pdbx_seq_one_letter_code
_entity_poly.pdbx_strand_id
1 'polypeptide(L)'
;MLEQTSESALPLTYRQMTEVLGLTPPRTIQRLTDALEVLMRDDVANGRPMVAALVISQRGEGLPAAGFFELAAELGRLPVDPALQAEAYRAEYQRALAARA
;
A
#
# COMPACT_ATOMS: atom_id res chain seq x y z
N MET A 1 -0.44 -7.91 29.30
CA MET A 1 1.02 -8.10 29.23
C MET A 1 1.33 -8.95 28.01
N LEU A 2 1.40 -8.29 26.85
CA LEU A 2 2.00 -8.82 25.62
C LEU A 2 3.02 -7.77 25.20
N GLU A 3 3.98 -7.58 26.09
CA GLU A 3 5.25 -6.96 25.77
C GLU A 3 6.03 -7.99 24.96
N GLN A 4 6.81 -7.52 23.98
CA GLN A 4 7.76 -8.29 23.16
C GLN A 4 7.21 -8.88 21.86
N THR A 5 6.99 -8.02 20.87
CA THR A 5 7.22 -8.41 19.46
C THR A 5 8.33 -7.53 18.89
N SER A 6 9.50 -8.17 18.81
CA SER A 6 10.80 -7.68 18.38
C SER A 6 10.79 -6.82 17.11
N GLU A 7 11.46 -5.68 17.18
CA GLU A 7 11.74 -4.72 16.09
C GLU A 7 12.71 -5.25 15.00
N SER A 8 12.83 -6.57 14.78
CA SER A 8 13.97 -7.13 14.01
C SER A 8 13.62 -8.22 12.98
N ALA A 9 12.39 -8.30 12.50
CA ALA A 9 12.00 -9.33 11.52
C ALA A 9 11.44 -8.74 10.22
N LEU A 10 12.00 -7.61 9.74
CA LEU A 10 11.68 -7.10 8.42
C LEU A 10 12.69 -7.57 7.37
N PRO A 11 12.22 -7.91 6.16
CA PRO A 11 10.82 -7.88 5.75
C PRO A 11 10.03 -9.11 6.25
N LEU A 12 8.89 -8.85 6.91
CA LEU A 12 7.89 -9.87 7.21
C LEU A 12 7.30 -10.32 5.87
N THR A 13 7.59 -11.55 5.47
CA THR A 13 7.12 -12.11 4.20
C THR A 13 5.69 -12.63 4.32
N TYR A 14 4.96 -12.66 3.20
CA TYR A 14 3.52 -12.93 3.13
C TYR A 14 3.10 -14.24 3.83
N ARG A 15 4.01 -15.22 3.87
CA ARG A 15 3.83 -16.48 4.61
C ARG A 15 3.73 -16.28 6.12
N GLN A 16 4.59 -15.46 6.71
CA GLN A 16 4.64 -15.27 8.17
C GLN A 16 3.38 -14.56 8.69
N MET A 17 2.75 -13.72 7.87
CA MET A 17 1.46 -13.10 8.20
C MET A 17 0.28 -14.06 8.10
N THR A 18 0.31 -15.05 7.20
CA THR A 18 -0.80 -16.01 7.07
C THR A 18 -0.93 -16.98 8.24
N GLU A 19 0.18 -17.34 8.90
CA GLU A 19 0.15 -18.21 10.07
C GLU A 19 -0.36 -17.49 11.32
N VAL A 20 -0.02 -16.20 11.49
CA VAL A 20 -0.47 -15.41 12.66
C VAL A 20 -1.97 -15.08 12.59
N LEU A 21 -2.53 -14.92 11.38
CA LEU A 21 -3.93 -14.51 11.20
C LEU A 21 -4.90 -15.67 10.90
N GLY A 22 -4.42 -16.90 10.69
CA GLY A 22 -5.30 -18.06 10.46
C GLY A 22 -6.20 -17.93 9.22
N LEU A 23 -5.83 -17.08 8.27
CA LEU A 23 -6.64 -16.76 7.09
C LEU A 23 -6.29 -17.71 5.94
N THR A 24 -7.07 -18.78 5.79
CA THR A 24 -7.02 -19.66 4.61
C THR A 24 -7.68 -18.98 3.39
N PRO A 25 -7.13 -19.11 2.16
CA PRO A 25 -7.78 -18.67 0.93
C PRO A 25 -9.13 -19.37 0.70
N PRO A 26 -10.10 -18.77 -0.04
CA PRO A 26 -9.93 -17.71 -1.03
C PRO A 26 -10.58 -16.36 -0.64
N ARG A 27 -10.09 -15.25 -1.24
CA ARG A 27 -10.55 -13.83 -1.13
C ARG A 27 -9.79 -12.88 -0.17
N THR A 28 -8.67 -13.29 0.42
CA THR A 28 -7.85 -12.39 1.26
C THR A 28 -7.30 -11.18 0.48
N ILE A 29 -6.95 -11.37 -0.79
CA ILE A 29 -6.39 -10.30 -1.64
C ILE A 29 -7.44 -9.23 -1.93
N GLN A 30 -8.67 -9.63 -2.32
CA GLN A 30 -9.72 -8.66 -2.65
C GLN A 30 -10.08 -7.79 -1.45
N ARG A 31 -10.25 -8.39 -0.27
CA ARG A 31 -10.56 -7.63 0.96
C ARG A 31 -9.46 -6.64 1.34
N LEU A 32 -8.20 -7.00 1.08
CA LEU A 32 -7.08 -6.11 1.32
C LEU A 32 -7.06 -4.96 0.31
N THR A 33 -7.32 -5.24 -0.97
CA THR A 33 -7.47 -4.20 -1.99
C THR A 33 -8.58 -3.23 -1.60
N ASP A 34 -9.78 -3.72 -1.27
CA ASP A 34 -10.91 -2.88 -0.89
C ASP A 34 -10.58 -1.99 0.33
N ALA A 35 -9.89 -2.53 1.33
CA ALA A 35 -9.44 -1.77 2.49
C ALA A 35 -8.40 -0.68 2.13
N LEU A 36 -7.47 -0.99 1.23
CA LEU A 36 -6.48 -0.02 0.73
C LEU A 36 -7.14 1.10 -0.06
N GLU A 37 -8.14 0.80 -0.88
CA GLU A 37 -8.88 1.83 -1.62
C GLU A 37 -9.63 2.78 -0.69
N VAL A 38 -10.25 2.26 0.37
CA VAL A 38 -10.90 3.10 1.40
C VAL A 38 -9.88 4.01 2.08
N LEU A 39 -8.71 3.49 2.43
CA LEU A 39 -7.63 4.29 3.01
C LEU A 39 -7.10 5.36 2.04
N MET A 40 -6.94 5.04 0.76
CA MET A 40 -6.52 6.03 -0.26
C MET A 40 -7.51 7.18 -0.37
N ARG A 41 -8.81 6.88 -0.38
CA ARG A 41 -9.88 7.90 -0.41
C ARG A 41 -9.82 8.79 0.83
N ASP A 42 -9.64 8.20 2.01
CA ASP A 42 -9.48 8.96 3.26
C ASP A 42 -8.23 9.84 3.26
N ASP A 43 -7.08 9.30 2.86
CA ASP A 43 -5.81 10.03 2.79
C ASP A 43 -5.95 11.24 1.86
N VAL A 44 -6.50 11.05 0.65
CA VAL A 44 -6.70 12.14 -0.31
C VAL A 44 -7.71 13.17 0.22
N ALA A 45 -8.83 12.73 0.79
CA ALA A 45 -9.83 13.63 1.37
C ALA A 45 -9.27 14.49 2.51
N ASN A 46 -8.33 13.93 3.28
CA ASN A 46 -7.64 14.63 4.36
C ASN A 46 -6.37 15.36 3.90
N GLY A 47 -6.02 15.34 2.60
CA GLY A 47 -4.80 15.95 2.07
C GLY A 47 -3.49 15.30 2.55
N ARG A 48 -3.57 14.07 3.08
CA ARG A 48 -2.44 13.29 3.58
C ARG A 48 -1.79 12.49 2.44
N PRO A 49 -0.49 12.13 2.56
CA PRO A 49 0.14 11.24 1.61
C PRO A 49 -0.46 9.83 1.69
N MET A 50 -0.69 9.20 0.55
CA MET A 50 -1.33 7.89 0.48
C MET A 50 -0.46 6.80 1.11
N VAL A 51 -0.90 6.20 2.22
CA VAL A 51 -0.19 5.09 2.87
C VAL A 51 -0.14 3.86 1.96
N ALA A 52 -1.15 3.69 1.10
CA ALA A 52 -1.19 2.64 0.10
C ALA A 52 -0.02 2.68 -0.90
N ALA A 53 0.63 3.84 -1.09
CA ALA A 53 1.85 3.92 -1.91
C ALA A 53 3.00 3.09 -1.33
N LEU A 54 3.01 2.84 -0.01
CA LEU A 54 4.01 2.01 0.66
C LEU A 54 3.69 0.50 0.58
N VAL A 55 2.51 0.14 0.12
CA VAL A 55 2.05 -1.25 0.05
C VAL A 55 2.32 -1.80 -1.35
N ILE A 56 3.52 -2.34 -1.54
CA ILE A 56 3.94 -2.96 -2.81
C ILE A 56 3.45 -4.41 -2.90
N SER A 57 3.07 -4.83 -4.11
CA SER A 57 2.72 -6.23 -4.36
C SER A 57 3.99 -7.09 -4.36
N GLN A 58 4.04 -8.12 -3.52
CA GLN A 58 5.19 -9.04 -3.42
C GLN A 58 5.47 -9.83 -4.71
N ARG A 59 4.61 -9.73 -5.74
CA ARG A 59 4.73 -10.41 -7.05
C ARG A 59 5.15 -9.49 -8.20
N GLY A 60 5.14 -8.17 -8.02
CA GLY A 60 5.61 -7.19 -9.01
C GLY A 60 6.97 -6.64 -8.58
N GLU A 61 7.72 -6.04 -9.51
CA GLU A 61 9.08 -5.49 -9.33
C GLU A 61 9.18 -4.31 -8.33
N GLY A 62 8.56 -4.42 -7.15
CA GLY A 62 8.49 -3.35 -6.16
C GLY A 62 7.49 -2.24 -6.51
N LEU A 63 6.52 -2.53 -7.38
CA LEU A 63 5.47 -1.60 -7.78
C LEU A 63 4.11 -1.98 -7.18
N PRO A 64 3.23 -0.99 -6.90
CA PRO A 64 1.83 -1.23 -6.58
C PRO A 64 1.11 -1.94 -7.72
N ALA A 65 -0.05 -2.54 -7.42
CA ALA A 65 -0.90 -3.14 -8.44
C ALA A 65 -1.49 -2.05 -9.38
N ALA A 66 -1.86 -2.42 -10.60
CA ALA A 66 -2.46 -1.49 -11.58
C ALA A 66 -3.66 -0.70 -11.01
N GLY A 67 -4.52 -1.36 -10.23
CA GLY A 67 -5.68 -0.71 -9.59
C GLY A 67 -5.33 0.43 -8.62
N PHE A 68 -4.12 0.45 -8.05
CA PHE A 68 -3.64 1.60 -7.27
C PHE A 68 -3.44 2.82 -8.18
N PHE A 69 -2.82 2.65 -9.35
CA PHE A 69 -2.56 3.75 -10.28
C PHE A 69 -3.88 4.29 -10.86
N GLU A 70 -4.83 3.39 -11.16
CA GLU A 70 -6.17 3.76 -11.61
C GLU A 70 -6.89 4.61 -10.56
N LEU A 71 -6.99 4.12 -9.31
CA LEU A 71 -7.68 4.85 -8.25
C LEU A 71 -6.95 6.15 -7.87
N ALA A 72 -5.63 6.15 -7.82
CA ALA A 72 -4.86 7.35 -7.51
C ALA A 72 -5.01 8.43 -8.60
N ALA A 73 -5.17 8.03 -9.87
CA ALA A 73 -5.47 8.94 -10.96
C ALA A 73 -6.92 9.45 -10.88
N GLU A 74 -7.88 8.58 -10.55
CA GLU A 74 -9.29 8.94 -10.31
C GLU A 74 -9.43 9.96 -9.17
N LEU A 75 -8.65 9.79 -8.10
CA LEU A 75 -8.59 10.71 -6.95
C LEU A 75 -7.81 12.00 -7.26
N GLY A 76 -7.28 12.17 -8.48
CA GLY A 76 -6.52 13.34 -8.90
C GLY A 76 -5.16 13.47 -8.22
N ARG A 77 -4.66 12.40 -7.61
CA ARG A 77 -3.39 12.40 -6.88
C ARG A 77 -2.21 12.03 -7.77
N LEU A 78 -2.42 11.15 -8.75
CA LEU A 78 -1.47 10.81 -9.79
C LEU A 78 -2.00 11.26 -11.17
N PRO A 79 -1.12 11.50 -12.14
CA PRO A 79 -1.55 11.71 -13.53
C PRO A 79 -2.17 10.42 -14.09
N VAL A 80 -3.06 10.58 -15.07
CA VAL A 80 -3.65 9.45 -15.82
C VAL A 80 -2.63 8.84 -16.80
N ASP A 81 -1.64 9.63 -17.23
CA ASP A 81 -0.60 9.19 -18.17
C ASP A 81 0.37 8.18 -17.50
N PRO A 82 0.42 6.92 -17.97
CA PRO A 82 1.31 5.90 -17.42
C PRO A 82 2.79 6.28 -17.44
N ALA A 83 3.23 7.10 -18.40
CA ALA A 83 4.62 7.56 -18.47
C ALA A 83 4.97 8.50 -17.31
N LEU A 84 4.00 9.30 -16.86
CA LEU A 84 4.15 10.23 -15.74
C LEU A 84 3.80 9.61 -14.38
N GLN A 85 2.99 8.53 -14.38
CA GLN A 85 2.58 7.82 -13.17
C GLN A 85 3.76 7.27 -12.39
N ALA A 86 4.77 6.72 -13.05
CA ALA A 86 5.94 6.15 -12.38
C ALA A 86 6.73 7.20 -11.58
N GLU A 87 6.90 8.40 -12.12
CA GLU A 87 7.61 9.49 -11.46
C GLU A 87 6.77 10.11 -10.34
N ALA A 88 5.49 10.36 -10.60
CA ALA A 88 4.57 10.86 -9.60
C ALA A 88 4.39 9.89 -8.42
N TYR A 89 4.36 8.57 -8.69
CA TYR A 89 4.36 7.54 -7.66
C TYR A 89 5.62 7.60 -6.79
N ARG A 90 6.81 7.75 -7.38
CA ARG A 90 8.06 7.88 -6.61
C ARG A 90 8.02 9.09 -5.68
N ALA A 91 7.51 10.22 -6.15
CA ALA A 91 7.36 11.42 -5.32
C ALA A 91 6.37 11.19 -4.16
N GLU A 92 5.22 10.55 -4.43
CA GLU A 92 4.23 10.24 -3.40
C GLU A 92 4.75 9.21 -2.39
N TYR A 93 5.49 8.20 -2.85
CA TYR A 93 6.15 7.20 -2.02
C TYR A 93 7.12 7.87 -1.03
N GLN A 94 7.94 8.80 -1.49
CA GLN A 94 8.87 9.55 -0.64
C GLN A 94 8.12 10.41 0.40
N ARG A 95 7.01 11.04 0.02
CA ARG A 95 6.15 11.80 0.96
C ARG A 95 5.52 10.91 2.02
N ALA A 96 5.01 9.75 1.63
CA ALA A 96 4.43 8.78 2.56
C ALA A 96 5.49 8.21 3.51
N LEU A 97 6.71 7.99 3.02
CA LEU A 97 7.84 7.56 3.83
C LEU A 97 8.25 8.64 4.85
N ALA A 98 8.39 9.89 4.40
CA ALA A 98 8.75 11.01 5.26
C ALA A 98 7.69 11.32 6.32
N ALA A 99 6.40 11.14 6.03
CA ALA A 99 5.32 11.36 6.98
C ALA A 99 5.24 10.29 8.10
N ARG A 100 6.03 9.21 7.98
CA ARG A 100 6.12 8.12 8.97
C ARG A 100 7.42 8.12 9.78
N ALA A 101 8.39 8.96 9.41
CA ALA A 101 9.64 9.17 10.14
C ALA A 101 9.48 10.26 11.20
#